data_AF-A0A0E2NUA2-F1
#
_entry.id   AF-A0A0E2NUA2-F1
#
_cell.length_a   1.000
_cell.length_b   1.000
_cell.length_c   1.000
_cell.angle_alpha   90.00
_cell.angle_beta   90.00
_cell.angle_gamma   90.00
#
_symmetry.space_group_name_H-M   'P 1'
#
loop_
_entity.id
_entity.type
_entity.pdbx_description
1 polymer ?
#
loop_
_entity_poly.entity_id
_entity_poly.type
_entity_poly.pdbx_seq_one_letter_code
_entity_poly.pdbx_strand_id
1 'polypeptide(L)' 'MDEKGLQTEIRRANDACAVHGCQVSVNDNWRTAIEEGCDFVHLGQKDLAAADADD' A
#
# COMPACT_ATOMS: atom_id res chain seq x y z
N MET A 1 15.04 1.92 -7.25
CA MET A 1 14.47 0.84 -6.44
C MET A 1 13.64 0.01 -7.39
N ASP A 2 13.78 -1.31 -7.37
CA ASP A 2 12.94 -2.22 -8.16
C ASP A 2 11.67 -2.58 -7.38
N GLU A 3 10.73 -3.26 -8.04
CA GLU A 3 9.43 -3.61 -7.46
C GLU A 3 9.56 -4.50 -6.21
N LYS A 4 10.53 -5.42 -6.20
CA LYS A 4 10.84 -6.26 -5.02
C LYS A 4 11.41 -5.46 -3.86
N GLY A 5 12.26 -4.48 -4.15
CA GLY A 5 12.75 -3.53 -3.16
C GLY A 5 11.61 -2.75 -2.51
N LEU A 6 10.65 -2.29 -3.32
CA LEU A 6 9.48 -1.57 -2.84
C LEU A 6 8.58 -2.44 -1.95
N GLN A 7 8.28 -3.66 -2.38
CA GLN A 7 7.52 -4.64 -1.56
C GLN A 7 8.17 -4.87 -0.20
N THR A 8 9.49 -5.04 -0.17
CA THR A 8 10.25 -5.27 1.07
C THR A 8 10.13 -4.07 2.02
N GLU A 9 10.22 -2.85 1.50
CA GLU A 9 10.11 -1.64 2.33
C GLU A 9 8.68 -1.42 2.83
N ILE A 10 7.66 -1.69 2.01
CA ILE A 10 6.25 -1.63 2.42
C ILE A 10 5.98 -2.63 3.55
N ARG A 11 6.43 -3.88 3.41
CA ARG A 11 6.28 -4.91 4.45
C ARG A 11 6.93 -4.50 5.77
N ARG A 12 8.17 -4.01 5.70
CA ARG A 12 8.91 -3.55 6.89
C ARG A 12 8.22 -2.39 7.59
N ALA A 13 7.71 -1.44 6.83
CA ALA A 13 6.95 -0.33 7.38
C ALA A 13 5.65 -0.83 8.04
N ASN A 14 4.95 -1.76 7.39
CA ASN A 14 3.68 -2.31 7.89
C ASN A 14 3.89 -3.06 9.21
N ASP A 15 4.90 -3.94 9.27
CA ASP A 15 5.28 -4.68 10.47
C ASP A 15 5.65 -3.74 11.63
N ALA A 16 6.43 -2.69 11.34
CA ALA A 16 6.82 -1.71 12.34
C ALA A 16 5.61 -0.92 12.88
N CYS A 17 4.70 -0.51 11.99
CA CYS A 17 3.47 0.19 12.37
C CYS A 17 2.54 -0.70 13.20
N ALA A 18 2.40 -1.97 12.84
CA ALA A 18 1.57 -2.94 13.57
C ALA A 18 2.01 -3.11 15.03
N VAL A 19 3.31 -3.10 15.31
CA VAL A 19 3.86 -3.17 16.68
C VAL A 19 3.44 -1.97 17.53
N HIS A 20 3.24 -0.81 16.92
CA HIS A 20 2.94 0.44 17.62
C HIS A 20 1.47 0.86 17.54
N GLY A 21 0.60 0.06 16.92
CA GLY A 21 -0.80 0.43 16.67
C GLY A 21 -0.93 1.62 15.71
N CYS A 22 0.10 1.87 14.90
CA CYS A 22 0.11 2.87 13.84
C CYS A 22 -0.28 2.19 12.51
N GLN A 23 -0.60 2.99 11.49
CA GLN A 23 -0.92 2.50 10.15
C GLN A 23 0.05 3.09 9.13
N VAL A 24 0.38 2.29 8.12
CA VAL A 24 1.14 2.76 6.94
C VAL A 24 0.16 3.28 5.90
N SER A 25 0.50 4.44 5.31
CA SER A 25 -0.16 4.97 4.12
C SER A 25 0.80 4.90 2.95
N VAL A 26 0.49 4.09 1.94
CA VAL A 26 1.25 4.00 0.68
C VAL A 26 0.55 4.84 -0.39
N ASN A 27 1.28 5.79 -0.99
CA ASN A 27 0.77 6.61 -2.10
C ASN A 27 1.06 5.95 -3.45
N ASP A 28 0.14 6.04 -4.41
CA ASP A 28 0.21 5.58 -5.81
C ASP A 28 0.45 4.06 -6.04
N ASN A 29 1.05 3.33 -5.09
CA ASN A 29 1.33 1.89 -5.15
C ASN A 29 0.32 1.07 -4.32
N TRP A 30 -0.96 1.43 -4.41
CA TRP A 30 -2.04 0.85 -3.60
C TRP A 30 -2.22 -0.66 -3.82
N ARG A 31 -1.99 -1.18 -5.05
CA ARG A 31 -2.05 -2.63 -5.30
C ARG A 31 -1.00 -3.40 -4.49
N THR A 32 0.24 -2.93 -4.50
CA THR A 32 1.32 -3.51 -3.70
C THR A 32 1.04 -3.41 -2.20
N ALA A 33 0.41 -2.31 -1.76
CA ALA A 33 0.01 -2.16 -0.36
C ALA A 33 -1.04 -3.20 0.06
N ILE A 34 -2.01 -3.52 -0.82
CA ILE A 34 -3.00 -4.58 -0.58
C ILE A 34 -2.31 -5.95 -0.52
N GLU A 35 -1.41 -6.25 -1.46
CA GLU A 35 -0.66 -7.52 -1.48
C GLU A 35 0.17 -7.74 -0.21
N GLU A 36 0.75 -6.66 0.33
CA GLU A 36 1.55 -6.69 1.56
C GLU A 36 0.71 -6.55 2.86
N GLY A 37 -0.62 -6.55 2.74
CA GLY A 37 -1.54 -6.58 3.88
C GLY A 37 -1.66 -5.26 4.63
N CYS A 38 -1.49 -4.12 3.96
CA CYS A 38 -1.82 -2.82 4.57
C CYS A 38 -3.34 -2.69 4.80
N ASP A 39 -3.72 -2.16 5.96
CA ASP A 39 -5.13 -2.05 6.37
C ASP A 39 -5.93 -1.01 5.57
N PHE A 40 -5.26 0.00 5.00
CA PHE A 40 -5.90 1.09 4.26
C PHE A 40 -5.02 1.58 3.11
N VAL A 41 -5.66 1.99 2.02
CA VAL A 41 -5.00 2.65 0.88
C VAL A 41 -5.71 3.97 0.59
N HIS A 42 -4.94 5.02 0.39
CA HIS A 42 -5.48 6.31 -0.03
C HIS A 42 -5.41 6.42 -1.56
N LEU A 43 -6.56 6.62 -2.19
CA LEU A 43 -6.67 6.77 -3.65
C LEU A 43 -7.07 8.19 -3.99
N GLY A 44 -6.32 8.83 -4.89
CA GLY A 44 -6.78 10.03 -5.56
C GLY A 44 -7.95 9.71 -6.52
N GLN A 45 -8.68 10.73 -6.99
CA GLN A 45 -9.84 10.52 -7.87
C GLN A 45 -9.50 9.75 -9.16
N LYS A 46 -8.28 9.93 -9.70
CA LYS A 46 -7.81 9.20 -10.89
C LYS A 46 -7.51 7.74 -10.58
N ASP A 47 -6.87 7.46 -9.44
CA ASP A 47 -6.52 6.10 -9.04
C ASP A 47 -7.77 5.31 -8.63
N LEU A 48 -8.73 5.98 -7.99
CA LEU A 48 -10.03 5.41 -7.68
C LEU A 48 -10.78 4.98 -8.94
N ALA A 49 -10.82 5.84 -9.96
CA ALA A 49 -11.44 5.50 -11.25
C ALA A 49 -10.75 4.33 -11.96
N ALA A 50 -9.43 4.19 -11.79
CA ALA A 50 -8.69 3.05 -12.32
C ALA A 50 -8.96 1.76 -11.53
N ALA A 51 -9.09 1.84 -10.20
CA ALA A 51 -9.44 0.71 -9.35
C ALA A 51 -10.89 0.21 -9.58
N ASP A 52 -11.82 1.13 -9.84
CA ASP A 52 -13.23 0.83 -10.13
C ASP A 52 -13.43 0.18 -11.51
N ALA A 53 -12.44 0.29 -12.40
CA ALA A 53 -12.46 -0.30 -13.73
C ALA A 53 -11.75 -1.67 -13.82
N ASP A 54 -11.06 -2.11 -12.76
CA ASP A 54 -10.51 -3.46 -12.61
C ASP A 54 -11.61 -4.37 -12.02
N ASP A 55 -12.50 -4.88 -12.88
CA ASP A 55 -13.59 -5.82 -12.57
C ASP A 55 -13.13 -7.29 -12.57
#